data_AF-A0A1X2YT29-F1
#
_entry.id   AF-A0A1X2YT29-F1
#
_cell.length_a   1.000
_cell.length_b   1.000
_cell.length_c   1.000
_cell.angle_alpha   90.00
_cell.angle_beta   90.00
_cell.angle_gamma   90.00
#
_symmetry.space_group_name_H-M   'P 1'
#
loop_
_entity.id
_entity.type
_entity.pdbx_description
1 polymer ?
#
loop_
_entity_poly.entity_id
_entity_poly.type
_entity_poly.pdbx_seq_one_letter_code
_entity_poly.pdbx_strand_id
1 'polypeptide(L)'
;MAGRVLTRGADADMPDGIKPPARLGNCDPLSLSTVFRGVQVLQTAITGLPIHEIRGGVKLDKVSSIVLQPDVNRSRRDFLADMVASMVLDGNAFVRLVRFDGEVVSCEVLPPSLVTVSDDGNDPAAPKLRYSYLGHDYTADQIVHCKFLNVPGRLRGLGPISAAREEVEAAQMARTYKAKFYSDGSNLKGYLQTEEKVTPQVAKDAKEAWKATGEAGDVKVLGSKLKYVPLDMKPADLQFLETQKFDTTQIARLLGIPASIMLAAVDGSNLTYSNIEQSWIEFADYTLAAYAGEIEELFNRLLPRGRTAAFDWDSSRRANMADRFNAYKTAIEAGWMDVNEVRAREALPPLIAAPQPEPQEQPQEQETQNEA
;
A
#
# COMPACT_ATOMS: atom_id res chain seq x y z
N MET A 1 -15.27 -13.76 58.35
CA MET A 1 -15.02 -12.38 57.89
C MET A 1 -14.52 -12.47 56.44
N ALA A 2 -15.39 -12.81 55.49
CA ALA A 2 -16.32 -11.94 54.76
C ALA A 2 -15.67 -11.34 53.49
N GLY A 3 -16.09 -11.84 52.32
CA GLY A 3 -15.64 -11.42 51.00
C GLY A 3 -16.52 -11.95 49.85
N ARG A 4 -17.85 -11.84 50.04
CA ARG A 4 -18.95 -11.82 49.06
C ARG A 4 -18.70 -12.38 47.64
N VAL A 5 -19.23 -13.58 47.39
CA VAL A 5 -19.55 -14.09 46.06
C VAL A 5 -20.66 -13.21 45.46
N LEU A 6 -20.40 -12.59 44.31
CA LEU A 6 -21.41 -11.87 43.54
C LEU A 6 -22.39 -12.89 42.96
N THR A 7 -23.54 -13.04 43.62
CA THR A 7 -24.73 -13.70 43.08
C THR A 7 -25.25 -12.91 41.88
N ARG A 8 -25.33 -13.56 40.72
CA ARG A 8 -25.99 -13.03 39.52
C ARG A 8 -27.41 -12.61 39.87
N GLY A 9 -27.77 -11.39 39.48
CA GLY A 9 -29.16 -10.94 39.51
C GLY A 9 -30.01 -11.80 38.60
N ALA A 10 -31.15 -12.24 39.13
CA ALA A 10 -32.28 -12.70 38.33
C ALA A 10 -32.75 -11.57 37.40
N ASP A 11 -33.35 -11.95 36.27
CA ASP A 11 -33.94 -11.09 35.23
C ASP A 11 -33.01 -10.68 34.06
N ALA A 12 -32.36 -11.67 33.45
CA ALA A 12 -32.02 -11.59 32.03
C ALA A 12 -32.30 -12.96 31.37
N ASP A 13 -33.53 -13.09 30.89
CA ASP A 13 -34.07 -14.28 30.21
C ASP A 13 -33.46 -14.38 28.80
N MET A 14 -32.22 -14.87 28.71
CA MET A 14 -31.56 -15.19 27.43
C MET A 14 -31.65 -16.70 27.20
N PRO A 15 -32.25 -17.17 26.09
CA PRO A 15 -32.37 -18.60 25.82
C PRO A 15 -31.02 -19.23 25.47
N ASP A 16 -30.82 -20.48 25.92
CA ASP A 16 -29.64 -21.30 25.62
C ASP A 16 -29.46 -21.47 24.10
N GLY A 17 -28.33 -20.99 23.57
CA GLY A 17 -28.00 -21.11 22.15
C GLY A 17 -27.00 -20.10 21.57
N ILE A 18 -26.59 -19.08 22.32
CA ILE A 18 -25.65 -18.06 21.82
C ILE A 18 -24.21 -18.61 21.92
N LYS A 19 -23.69 -19.05 20.77
CA LYS A 19 -22.28 -19.44 20.63
C LYS A 19 -21.36 -18.22 20.82
N PRO A 20 -20.17 -18.41 21.43
CA PRO A 20 -19.15 -17.37 21.51
C PRO A 20 -18.71 -16.91 20.10
N PRO A 21 -18.22 -15.66 19.95
CA PRO A 21 -17.86 -15.12 18.65
C PRO A 21 -16.84 -16.03 17.96
N ALA A 22 -17.00 -16.17 16.64
CA ALA A 22 -16.12 -16.96 15.80
C ALA A 22 -14.68 -16.45 15.94
N ARG A 23 -13.71 -17.38 15.98
CA ARG A 23 -12.28 -17.05 15.87
C ARG A 23 -12.11 -16.23 14.60
N LEU A 24 -11.54 -15.03 14.73
CA LEU A 24 -11.23 -14.17 13.60
C LEU A 24 -10.31 -14.95 12.66
N GLY A 25 -10.78 -15.19 11.43
CA GLY A 25 -9.91 -15.66 10.36
C GLY A 25 -8.85 -14.61 10.11
N ASN A 26 -7.65 -15.04 9.71
CA ASN A 26 -6.57 -14.15 9.33
C ASN A 26 -7.08 -13.20 8.22
N CYS A 27 -7.40 -11.97 8.60
CA CYS A 27 -8.03 -11.01 7.71
C CYS A 27 -6.97 -10.38 6.83
N ASP A 28 -7.00 -10.69 5.53
CA ASP A 28 -6.12 -10.03 4.57
C ASP A 28 -6.54 -8.56 4.42
N PRO A 29 -5.70 -7.59 4.84
CA PRO A 29 -6.04 -6.17 4.74
C PRO A 29 -6.26 -5.72 3.30
N LEU A 30 -5.68 -6.41 2.30
CA LEU A 30 -5.88 -6.11 0.87
C LEU A 30 -7.30 -6.42 0.39
N SER A 31 -8.10 -7.16 1.15
CA SER A 31 -9.52 -7.39 0.83
C SER A 31 -10.38 -6.12 0.98
N LEU A 32 -9.88 -5.10 1.70
CA LEU A 32 -10.51 -3.81 1.82
C LEU A 32 -10.09 -2.92 0.64
N SER A 33 -11.06 -2.46 -0.15
CA SER A 33 -10.80 -1.70 -1.40
C SER A 33 -9.95 -0.46 -1.18
N THR A 34 -10.13 0.23 -0.04
CA THR A 34 -9.34 1.40 0.33
C THR A 34 -7.87 1.06 0.55
N VAL A 35 -7.58 -0.06 1.22
CA VAL A 35 -6.19 -0.53 1.43
C VAL A 35 -5.59 -1.00 0.11
N PHE A 36 -6.31 -1.83 -0.65
CA PHE A 36 -5.87 -2.28 -1.98
C PHE A 36 -5.51 -1.10 -2.89
N ARG A 37 -6.43 -0.13 -3.01
CA ARG A 37 -6.21 1.06 -3.84
C ARG A 37 -5.04 1.87 -3.33
N GLY A 38 -4.92 2.06 -2.02
CA GLY A 38 -3.83 2.84 -1.44
C GLY A 38 -2.46 2.22 -1.69
N VAL A 39 -2.30 0.91 -1.47
CA VAL A 39 -1.08 0.18 -1.81
C VAL A 39 -0.77 0.30 -3.30
N GLN A 40 -1.77 0.09 -4.15
CA GLN A 40 -1.62 0.18 -5.60
C GLN A 40 -1.20 1.59 -6.07
N VAL A 41 -1.72 2.65 -5.46
CA VAL A 41 -1.34 4.04 -5.75
C VAL A 41 0.14 4.27 -5.40
N LEU A 42 0.57 3.86 -4.21
CA LEU A 42 1.96 4.01 -3.75
C LEU A 42 2.92 3.25 -4.67
N GLN A 43 2.59 2.00 -5.02
CA GLN A 43 3.39 1.21 -5.97
C GLN A 43 3.43 1.87 -7.35
N THR A 44 2.29 2.30 -7.89
CA THR A 44 2.23 2.91 -9.22
C THR A 44 3.06 4.19 -9.28
N ALA A 45 2.98 5.01 -8.23
CA ALA A 45 3.72 6.26 -8.14
C ALA A 45 5.24 6.00 -8.12
N ILE A 46 5.73 5.13 -7.23
CA ILE A 46 7.17 4.89 -7.06
C ILE A 46 7.77 4.11 -8.23
N THR A 47 7.09 3.06 -8.70
CA THR A 47 7.59 2.25 -9.82
C THR A 47 7.59 2.99 -11.15
N GLY A 48 6.82 4.08 -11.26
CA GLY A 48 6.81 4.97 -12.41
C GLY A 48 8.03 5.90 -12.48
N LEU A 49 8.76 6.07 -11.38
CA LEU A 49 9.86 7.02 -11.29
C LEU A 49 11.16 6.44 -11.89
N PRO A 50 11.84 7.20 -12.77
CA PRO A 50 13.23 6.95 -13.12
C PRO A 50 14.12 7.05 -11.86
N ILE A 51 15.19 6.25 -11.84
CA ILE A 51 16.28 6.40 -10.87
C ILE A 51 17.51 6.78 -11.67
N HIS A 52 18.19 7.84 -11.23
CA HIS A 52 19.47 8.27 -11.78
C HIS A 52 20.59 7.99 -10.80
N GLU A 53 21.79 7.79 -11.32
CA GLU A 53 23.00 7.83 -10.51
C GLU A 53 23.58 9.24 -10.52
N ILE A 54 24.03 9.69 -9.36
CA ILE A 54 24.66 10.99 -9.16
C ILE A 54 26.10 10.77 -8.69
N ARG A 55 27.05 11.51 -9.26
CA ARG A 55 28.43 11.57 -8.80
C ARG A 55 28.87 13.03 -8.73
N GLY A 56 29.34 13.46 -7.56
CA GLY A 56 29.79 14.85 -7.35
C GLY A 56 28.70 15.90 -7.64
N GLY A 57 27.42 15.56 -7.42
CA GLY A 57 26.28 16.43 -7.71
C GLY A 57 25.78 16.42 -9.15
N VAL A 58 26.39 15.63 -10.05
CA VAL A 58 26.00 15.55 -11.46
C VAL A 58 25.33 14.22 -11.77
N LYS A 59 24.19 14.24 -12.47
CA LYS A 59 23.51 13.03 -12.98
C LYS A 59 24.39 12.34 -14.03
N LEU A 60 24.53 11.03 -13.93
CA LEU A 60 25.27 10.21 -14.89
C LEU A 60 24.34 9.77 -16.03
N ASP A 61 24.85 9.75 -17.26
CA ASP A 61 24.11 9.27 -18.44
C ASP A 61 23.83 7.77 -18.40
N LYS A 62 24.67 7.01 -17.69
CA LYS A 62 24.57 5.56 -17.58
C LYS A 62 24.29 5.16 -16.14
N VAL A 63 23.29 4.31 -16.00
CA VAL A 63 22.90 3.68 -14.75
C VAL A 63 23.47 2.26 -14.72
N SER A 64 23.92 1.82 -13.56
CA SER A 64 24.49 0.50 -13.32
C SER A 64 23.43 -0.59 -13.49
N SER A 65 23.88 -1.78 -13.92
CA SER A 65 22.99 -2.93 -14.16
C SER A 65 22.13 -3.27 -12.94
N ILE A 66 22.70 -3.20 -11.74
CA ILE A 66 21.98 -3.51 -10.48
C ILE A 66 20.84 -2.53 -10.18
N VAL A 67 20.91 -1.29 -10.66
CA VAL A 67 19.81 -0.31 -10.50
C VAL A 67 18.77 -0.47 -11.61
N LEU A 68 19.22 -0.81 -12.83
CA LEU A 68 18.34 -1.07 -13.99
C LEU A 68 17.53 -2.36 -13.84
N GLN A 69 18.16 -3.42 -13.34
CA GLN A 69 17.57 -4.73 -13.10
C GLN A 69 18.11 -5.31 -11.78
N PRO A 70 17.50 -4.94 -10.63
CA PRO A 70 17.98 -5.38 -9.32
C PRO A 70 17.83 -6.88 -9.09
N ASP A 71 16.74 -7.47 -9.59
CA ASP A 71 16.45 -8.90 -9.53
C ASP A 71 16.60 -9.49 -10.94
N VAL A 72 17.48 -10.48 -11.10
CA VAL A 72 17.71 -11.10 -12.42
C VAL A 72 16.50 -11.89 -12.92
N ASN A 73 15.61 -12.33 -12.03
CA ASN A 73 14.46 -13.16 -12.36
C ASN A 73 13.18 -12.35 -12.55
N ARG A 74 13.16 -11.08 -12.17
CA ARG A 74 11.95 -10.24 -12.16
C ARG A 74 12.20 -8.86 -12.74
N SER A 75 11.14 -8.17 -13.15
CA SER A 75 11.31 -6.81 -13.65
C SER A 75 11.67 -5.84 -12.51
N ARG A 76 12.36 -4.75 -12.84
CA ARG A 76 12.61 -3.66 -11.88
C ARG A 76 11.31 -3.14 -11.25
N ARG A 77 10.22 -3.10 -12.02
CA ARG A 77 8.90 -2.68 -11.54
C ARG A 77 8.40 -3.61 -10.44
N ASP A 78 8.50 -4.93 -10.63
CA ASP A 78 8.04 -5.91 -9.65
C ASP A 78 8.88 -5.84 -8.36
N PHE A 79 10.20 -5.73 -8.51
CA PHE A 79 11.12 -5.57 -7.37
C PHE A 79 10.75 -4.35 -6.51
N LEU A 80 10.58 -3.18 -7.16
CA LEU A 80 10.20 -1.95 -6.47
C LEU A 80 8.77 -2.04 -5.88
N ALA A 81 7.83 -2.68 -6.58
CA ALA A 81 6.48 -2.89 -6.09
C ALA A 81 6.46 -3.76 -4.83
N ASP A 82 7.25 -4.83 -4.78
CA ASP A 82 7.37 -5.71 -3.62
C ASP A 82 8.01 -5.02 -2.42
N MET A 83 9.04 -4.19 -2.66
CA MET A 83 9.65 -3.34 -1.63
C MET A 83 8.61 -2.42 -1.00
N VAL A 84 7.85 -1.70 -1.82
CA VAL A 84 6.79 -0.80 -1.36
C VAL A 84 5.69 -1.56 -0.62
N ALA A 85 5.21 -2.68 -1.16
CA ALA A 85 4.19 -3.49 -0.49
C ALA A 85 4.65 -3.99 0.88
N SER A 86 5.89 -4.47 0.97
CA SER A 86 6.49 -4.95 2.22
C SER A 86 6.56 -3.84 3.27
N MET A 87 6.98 -2.64 2.87
CA MET A 87 7.03 -1.46 3.75
C MET A 87 5.63 -0.98 4.16
N VAL A 88 4.65 -0.97 3.25
CA VAL A 88 3.28 -0.50 3.57
C VAL A 88 2.54 -1.49 4.48
N LEU A 89 2.61 -2.79 4.18
CA LEU A 89 1.81 -3.82 4.84
C LEU A 89 2.43 -4.29 6.16
N ASP A 90 3.75 -4.47 6.20
CA ASP A 90 4.46 -4.98 7.37
C ASP A 90 5.29 -3.88 8.07
N GLY A 91 5.83 -2.92 7.31
CA GLY A 91 6.80 -1.93 7.81
C GLY A 91 8.25 -2.27 7.53
N ASN A 92 8.49 -3.45 6.96
CA ASN A 92 9.82 -4.01 6.80
C ASN A 92 9.92 -4.61 5.40
N ALA A 93 10.95 -4.22 4.66
CA ALA A 93 11.35 -4.90 3.44
C ALA A 93 12.75 -5.49 3.66
N PHE A 94 12.90 -6.78 3.36
CA PHE A 94 14.15 -7.50 3.49
C PHE A 94 14.65 -7.87 2.11
N VAL A 95 15.88 -7.48 1.80
CA VAL A 95 16.50 -7.76 0.50
C VAL A 95 17.70 -8.66 0.71
N ARG A 96 17.61 -9.90 0.23
CA ARG A 96 18.73 -10.84 0.22
C ARG A 96 19.65 -10.50 -0.96
N LEU A 97 20.93 -10.27 -0.64
CA LEU A 97 21.96 -10.00 -1.62
C LEU A 97 22.59 -11.33 -2.07
N VAL A 98 22.38 -11.68 -3.34
CA VAL A 98 23.00 -12.83 -3.98
C VAL A 98 24.31 -12.38 -4.60
N ARG A 99 25.41 -13.03 -4.22
CA ARG A 99 26.75 -12.70 -4.70
C ARG A 99 27.33 -13.80 -5.58
N PHE A 100 28.05 -13.39 -6.62
CA PHE A 100 28.90 -14.24 -7.43
C PHE A 100 30.28 -13.58 -7.53
N ASP A 101 31.33 -14.32 -7.19
CA ASP A 101 32.72 -13.83 -7.17
C ASP A 101 32.92 -12.52 -6.38
N GLY A 102 32.22 -12.38 -5.24
CA GLY A 102 32.29 -11.19 -4.38
C GLY A 102 31.42 -10.02 -4.80
N GLU A 103 30.94 -9.98 -6.05
CA GLU A 103 30.03 -8.95 -6.55
C GLU A 103 28.56 -9.32 -6.32
N VAL A 104 27.70 -8.33 -6.04
CA VAL A 104 26.25 -8.55 -5.91
C VAL A 104 25.65 -8.63 -7.31
N VAL A 105 25.08 -9.78 -7.65
CA VAL A 105 24.49 -10.05 -8.97
C VAL A 105 22.97 -9.99 -8.97
N SER A 106 22.32 -10.19 -7.82
CA SER A 106 20.87 -10.11 -7.70
C SER A 106 20.44 -9.69 -6.30
N CYS A 107 19.33 -8.98 -6.23
CA CYS A 107 18.64 -8.53 -5.02
C CYS A 107 17.26 -9.19 -4.97
N GLU A 108 17.03 -10.03 -3.97
CA GLU A 108 15.79 -10.78 -3.83
C GLU A 108 14.99 -10.25 -2.64
N VAL A 109 13.80 -9.70 -2.89
CA VAL A 109 12.88 -9.27 -1.83
C VAL A 109 12.29 -10.50 -1.16
N LEU A 110 12.49 -10.64 0.15
CA LEU A 110 11.98 -11.74 0.96
C LEU A 110 10.62 -11.38 1.57
N PRO A 111 9.68 -12.34 1.67
CA PRO A 111 8.42 -12.14 2.38
C PRO A 111 8.65 -11.77 3.86
N PRO A 112 8.23 -10.58 4.32
CA PRO A 112 8.55 -10.10 5.67
C PRO A 112 8.00 -10.98 6.80
N SER A 113 6.90 -11.69 6.55
CA SER A 113 6.26 -12.62 7.49
C SER A 113 7.07 -13.90 7.75
N LEU A 114 8.03 -14.21 6.87
CA LEU A 114 8.89 -15.39 6.98
C LEU A 114 10.29 -15.06 7.48
N VAL A 115 10.58 -13.77 7.72
CA VAL A 115 11.87 -13.31 8.22
C VAL A 115 11.77 -13.00 9.71
N THR A 116 12.61 -13.64 10.51
CA THR A 116 12.79 -13.31 11.94
C THR A 116 14.02 -12.44 12.10
N VAL A 117 13.92 -11.37 12.89
CA VAL A 117 15.05 -10.49 13.21
C VAL A 117 15.40 -10.69 14.68
N SER A 118 16.67 -10.99 14.95
CA SER A 118 17.22 -11.07 16.31
C SER A 118 18.42 -10.16 16.47
N ASP A 119 18.76 -9.88 17.72
CA ASP A 119 19.91 -9.08 18.10
C ASP A 119 20.85 -9.94 18.96
N ASP A 120 22.04 -10.21 18.44
CA ASP A 120 23.12 -10.92 19.15
C ASP A 120 24.02 -9.94 19.93
N GLY A 121 23.68 -8.65 19.94
CA GLY A 121 24.40 -7.59 20.60
C GLY A 121 24.02 -7.47 22.08
N ASN A 122 24.88 -6.79 22.85
CA ASN A 122 24.62 -6.46 24.25
C ASN A 122 24.19 -5.01 24.45
N ASP A 123 24.29 -4.17 23.41
CA ASP A 123 23.93 -2.76 23.45
C ASP A 123 22.74 -2.51 22.51
N PRO A 124 21.54 -2.22 23.04
CA PRO A 124 20.36 -1.89 22.24
C PRO A 124 20.53 -0.68 21.32
N ALA A 125 21.51 0.20 21.57
CA ALA A 125 21.84 1.32 20.69
C ALA A 125 22.72 0.90 19.50
N ALA A 126 23.37 -0.26 19.56
CA ALA A 126 24.23 -0.82 18.52
C ALA A 126 23.92 -2.32 18.30
N PRO A 127 22.70 -2.65 17.81
CA PRO A 127 22.26 -4.03 17.69
C PRO A 127 23.11 -4.78 16.66
N LYS A 128 23.51 -6.01 17.00
CA LYS A 128 24.16 -6.94 16.09
C LYS A 128 23.10 -7.81 15.43
N LEU A 129 22.49 -7.27 14.38
CA LEU A 129 21.34 -7.88 13.72
C LEU A 129 21.68 -9.22 13.05
N ARG A 130 20.82 -10.20 13.30
CA ARG A 130 20.75 -11.48 12.58
C ARG A 130 19.36 -11.65 12.00
N TYR A 131 19.31 -12.32 10.85
CA TYR A 131 18.08 -12.59 10.14
C TYR A 131 17.95 -14.08 9.92
N SER A 132 16.81 -14.67 10.23
CA SER A 132 16.51 -16.06 9.90
C SER A 132 15.39 -16.12 8.88
N TYR A 133 15.60 -16.84 7.78
CA TYR A 133 14.62 -17.03 6.71
C TYR A 133 14.64 -18.49 6.25
N LEU A 134 13.49 -19.16 6.32
CA LEU A 134 13.31 -20.58 5.98
C LEU A 134 14.34 -21.51 6.68
N GLY A 135 14.71 -21.22 7.93
CA GLY A 135 15.66 -22.00 8.72
C GLY A 135 17.14 -21.74 8.40
N HIS A 136 17.43 -20.76 7.55
CA HIS A 136 18.79 -20.30 7.28
C HIS A 136 19.05 -18.95 7.94
N ASP A 137 20.22 -18.82 8.57
CA ASP A 137 20.63 -17.58 9.21
C ASP A 137 21.52 -16.74 8.30
N TYR A 138 21.28 -15.43 8.32
CA TYR A 138 21.93 -14.42 7.51
C TYR A 138 22.41 -13.27 8.40
N THR A 139 23.49 -12.64 7.95
CA THR A 139 24.07 -11.44 8.57
C THR A 139 23.55 -10.16 7.92
N ALA A 140 23.80 -9.02 8.56
CA ALA A 140 23.48 -7.68 8.04
C ALA A 140 24.22 -7.30 6.73
N ASP A 141 25.21 -8.09 6.31
CA ASP A 141 25.88 -7.95 5.01
C ASP A 141 25.25 -8.78 3.89
N GLN A 142 24.41 -9.76 4.25
CA GLN A 142 23.70 -10.64 3.33
C GLN A 142 22.24 -10.24 3.15
N ILE A 143 21.63 -9.62 4.16
CA ILE A 143 20.28 -9.07 4.09
C ILE A 143 20.33 -7.59 4.43
N VAL A 144 19.82 -6.77 3.51
CA VAL A 144 19.52 -5.36 3.77
C VAL A 144 18.10 -5.26 4.31
N HIS A 145 17.95 -4.61 5.45
CA HIS A 145 16.67 -4.40 6.11
C HIS A 145 16.26 -2.93 5.98
N CYS A 146 15.31 -2.68 5.08
CA CYS A 146 14.68 -1.38 4.89
C CYS A 146 13.46 -1.27 5.81
N LYS A 147 13.33 -0.15 6.52
CA LYS A 147 12.29 0.05 7.55
C LYS A 147 11.52 1.33 7.24
N PHE A 148 10.20 1.22 7.12
CA PHE A 148 9.36 2.38 6.83
C PHE A 148 9.40 3.42 7.97
N LEU A 149 9.11 2.98 9.21
CA LEU A 149 9.20 3.80 10.40
C LEU A 149 10.17 3.15 11.39
N ASN A 150 11.23 3.87 11.75
CA ASN A 150 12.20 3.46 12.75
C ASN A 150 11.83 3.97 14.15
N VAL A 151 11.84 3.08 15.14
CA VAL A 151 11.67 3.43 16.57
C VAL A 151 12.89 2.90 17.33
N PRO A 152 13.64 3.74 18.05
CA PRO A 152 14.80 3.30 18.83
C PRO A 152 14.47 2.12 19.75
N GLY A 153 15.36 1.13 19.78
CA GLY A 153 15.18 -0.11 20.55
C GLY A 153 14.26 -1.16 19.90
N ARG A 154 13.57 -0.85 18.79
CA ARG A 154 12.83 -1.86 18.01
C ARG A 154 13.70 -2.43 16.89
N LEU A 155 13.77 -3.75 16.83
CA LEU A 155 14.49 -4.45 15.77
C LEU A 155 13.77 -4.38 14.42
N ARG A 156 12.44 -4.34 14.42
CA ARG A 156 11.60 -4.16 13.22
C ARG A 156 11.01 -2.76 13.16
N GLY A 157 10.87 -2.26 11.94
CA GLY A 157 10.10 -1.07 11.63
C GLY A 157 8.59 -1.33 11.72
N LEU A 158 7.84 -0.24 11.71
CA LEU A 158 6.38 -0.24 11.68
C LEU A 158 5.90 0.26 10.33
N GLY A 159 4.92 -0.41 9.75
CA GLY A 159 4.26 -0.01 8.51
C GLY A 159 2.91 0.62 8.85
N PRO A 160 2.33 1.44 7.95
CA PRO A 160 1.03 2.05 8.18
C PRO A 160 -0.04 1.00 8.53
N ILE A 161 -0.16 -0.07 7.72
CA ILE A 161 -1.19 -1.10 7.92
C ILE A 161 -0.89 -1.98 9.13
N SER A 162 0.38 -2.30 9.40
CA SER A 162 0.73 -3.11 10.57
C SER A 162 0.55 -2.34 11.88
N ALA A 163 0.82 -1.03 11.89
CA ALA A 163 0.64 -0.17 13.05
C ALA A 163 -0.84 0.03 13.42
N ALA A 164 -1.73 0.13 12.43
CA ALA A 164 -3.17 0.32 12.64
C ALA A 164 -4.00 -0.94 12.33
N ARG A 165 -3.42 -2.13 12.57
CA ARG A 165 -4.06 -3.42 12.24
C ARG A 165 -5.46 -3.55 12.83
N GLU A 166 -5.64 -3.18 14.10
CA GLU A 166 -6.93 -3.25 14.78
C GLU A 166 -7.99 -2.35 14.11
N GLU A 167 -7.60 -1.15 13.66
CA GLU A 167 -8.49 -0.23 12.96
C GLU A 167 -8.90 -0.77 11.58
N VAL A 168 -7.95 -1.34 10.83
CA VAL A 168 -8.22 -1.96 9.52
C VAL A 168 -9.11 -3.20 9.66
N GLU A 169 -8.87 -4.04 10.66
CA GLU A 169 -9.68 -5.22 10.94
C GLU A 169 -11.09 -4.83 11.39
N ALA A 170 -11.24 -3.80 12.22
CA ALA A 170 -12.54 -3.27 12.62
C ALA A 170 -13.36 -2.78 11.42
N ALA A 171 -12.74 -2.02 10.50
CA ALA A 171 -13.39 -1.57 9.27
C ALA A 171 -13.84 -2.74 8.38
N GLN A 172 -13.02 -3.80 8.29
CA GLN A 172 -13.38 -5.02 7.55
C GLN A 172 -14.54 -5.78 8.20
N MET A 173 -14.55 -5.90 9.53
CA MET A 173 -15.65 -6.50 10.28
C MET A 173 -16.93 -5.71 10.11
N ALA A 174 -16.88 -4.38 10.20
CA ALA A 174 -18.03 -3.51 9.95
C ALA A 174 -18.60 -3.72 8.54
N ARG A 175 -17.75 -3.80 7.52
CA ARG A 175 -18.17 -4.09 6.14
C ARG A 175 -18.80 -5.49 6.00
N THR A 176 -18.23 -6.49 6.65
CA THR A 176 -18.77 -7.86 6.62
C THR A 176 -20.10 -7.95 7.36
N TYR A 177 -20.23 -7.27 8.50
CA TYR A 177 -21.48 -7.16 9.23
C TYR A 177 -22.55 -6.47 8.39
N LYS A 178 -22.21 -5.34 7.74
CA LYS A 178 -23.11 -4.66 6.79
C LYS A 178 -23.54 -5.59 5.66
N ALA A 179 -22.62 -6.32 5.04
CA ALA A 179 -22.95 -7.27 3.98
C ALA A 179 -23.89 -8.38 4.46
N LYS A 180 -23.61 -8.97 5.62
CA LYS A 180 -24.47 -9.97 6.28
C LYS A 180 -25.83 -9.38 6.67
N PHE A 181 -25.89 -8.13 7.08
CA PHE A 181 -27.15 -7.46 7.39
C PHE A 181 -28.11 -7.43 6.18
N TYR A 182 -27.56 -7.27 4.97
CA TYR A 182 -28.37 -7.29 3.74
C TYR A 182 -28.62 -8.69 3.17
N SER A 183 -27.67 -9.62 3.32
CA SER A 183 -27.78 -10.97 2.72
C SER A 183 -28.46 -11.98 3.63
N ASP A 184 -28.41 -11.79 4.95
CA ASP A 184 -29.01 -12.71 5.91
C ASP A 184 -30.50 -12.40 6.08
N GLY A 185 -31.33 -13.32 5.57
CA GLY A 185 -32.79 -13.27 5.74
C GLY A 185 -33.25 -13.56 7.18
N SER A 186 -32.34 -13.92 8.09
CA SER A 186 -32.62 -14.13 9.51
C SER A 186 -32.62 -12.86 10.35
N ASN A 187 -32.17 -11.73 9.79
CA ASN A 187 -32.38 -10.43 10.44
C ASN A 187 -33.87 -10.26 10.67
N LEU A 188 -34.26 -10.24 11.95
CA LEU A 188 -35.65 -10.13 12.36
C LEU A 188 -36.19 -8.80 11.80
N LYS A 189 -36.94 -8.87 10.71
CA LYS A 189 -37.62 -7.70 10.13
C LYS A 189 -38.87 -7.31 10.93
N GLY A 190 -39.29 -8.21 11.82
CA GLY A 190 -40.43 -8.08 12.69
C GLY A 190 -40.80 -9.41 13.32
N TYR A 191 -41.72 -9.37 14.26
CA TYR A 191 -42.31 -10.55 14.88
C TYR A 191 -43.84 -10.45 14.86
N LEU A 192 -44.50 -11.60 14.92
CA LEU A 192 -45.95 -11.66 15.08
C LEU A 192 -46.25 -11.75 16.58
N GLN A 193 -47.10 -10.85 17.08
CA GLN A 193 -47.52 -10.79 18.47
C GLN A 193 -49.02 -11.05 18.58
N THR A 194 -49.43 -11.76 19.63
CA THR A 194 -50.84 -11.89 20.04
C THR A 194 -50.91 -11.94 21.56
N GLU A 195 -52.04 -11.50 22.12
CA GLU A 195 -52.31 -11.53 23.57
C GLU A 195 -52.83 -12.90 24.04
N GLU A 196 -53.20 -13.79 23.11
CA GLU A 196 -53.75 -15.11 23.39
C GLU A 196 -52.63 -16.16 23.54
N LYS A 197 -52.85 -17.20 24.37
CA LYS A 197 -51.87 -18.29 24.53
C LYS A 197 -51.73 -19.06 23.21
N VAL A 198 -50.54 -19.03 22.63
CA VAL A 198 -50.22 -19.73 21.37
C VAL A 198 -49.65 -21.10 21.68
N THR A 199 -50.23 -22.16 21.10
CA THR A 199 -49.62 -23.50 21.15
C THR A 199 -48.51 -23.62 20.09
N PRO A 200 -47.52 -24.52 20.28
CA PRO A 200 -46.45 -24.71 19.30
C PRO A 200 -46.94 -25.01 17.87
N GLN A 201 -48.11 -25.64 17.75
CA GLN A 201 -48.74 -25.95 16.46
C GLN A 201 -49.23 -24.67 15.76
N VAL A 202 -49.97 -23.80 16.47
CA VAL A 202 -50.46 -22.52 15.93
C VAL A 202 -49.32 -21.61 15.50
N ALA A 203 -48.20 -21.61 16.24
CA ALA A 203 -47.02 -20.84 15.86
C ALA A 203 -46.35 -21.36 14.56
N LYS A 204 -46.35 -22.69 14.34
CA LYS A 204 -45.84 -23.29 13.09
C LYS A 204 -46.77 -22.98 11.92
N ASP A 205 -48.06 -23.17 12.10
CA ASP A 205 -49.06 -22.93 11.06
C ASP A 205 -49.07 -21.45 10.63
N ALA A 206 -48.97 -20.51 11.59
CA ALA A 206 -48.85 -19.08 11.31
C ALA A 206 -47.54 -18.73 10.58
N LYS A 207 -46.43 -19.39 10.93
CA LYS A 207 -45.13 -19.21 10.25
C LYS A 207 -45.16 -19.75 8.82
N GLU A 208 -45.82 -20.88 8.59
CA GLU A 208 -45.99 -21.47 7.26
C GLU A 208 -46.91 -20.61 6.38
N ALA A 209 -48.04 -20.14 6.92
CA ALA A 209 -48.93 -19.20 6.25
C ALA A 209 -48.21 -17.88 5.90
N TRP A 210 -47.34 -17.38 6.78
CA TRP A 210 -46.54 -16.19 6.52
C TRP A 210 -45.47 -16.40 5.44
N LYS A 211 -44.85 -17.60 5.41
CA LYS A 211 -43.82 -17.97 4.43
C LYS A 211 -44.36 -18.34 3.06
N ALA A 212 -45.65 -18.66 2.94
CA ALA A 212 -46.28 -18.95 1.65
C ALA A 212 -46.00 -17.80 0.66
N THR A 213 -45.50 -18.16 -0.52
CA THR A 213 -45.24 -17.27 -1.65
C THR A 213 -46.56 -16.72 -2.18
N GLY A 214 -46.63 -15.41 -2.39
CA GLY A 214 -47.74 -14.71 -3.06
C GLY A 214 -47.18 -13.62 -3.98
N GLU A 215 -47.96 -13.17 -4.95
CA GLU A 215 -47.56 -12.13 -5.89
C GLU A 215 -47.51 -10.76 -5.19
N ALA A 216 -46.77 -9.81 -5.77
CA ALA A 216 -46.70 -8.44 -5.24
C ALA A 216 -48.08 -7.78 -5.33
N GLY A 217 -48.82 -7.75 -4.22
CA GLY A 217 -50.19 -7.24 -4.14
C GLY A 217 -51.15 -8.14 -3.35
N ASP A 218 -50.75 -9.39 -3.06
CA ASP A 218 -51.57 -10.31 -2.26
C ASP A 218 -51.61 -9.91 -0.78
N VAL A 219 -52.83 -9.77 -0.25
CA VAL A 219 -53.06 -9.51 1.17
C VAL A 219 -52.87 -10.80 1.96
N LYS A 220 -51.79 -10.87 2.75
CA LYS A 220 -51.55 -11.99 3.67
C LYS A 220 -52.48 -11.88 4.88
N VAL A 221 -53.48 -12.75 4.95
CA VAL A 221 -54.41 -12.84 6.08
C VAL A 221 -53.90 -13.86 7.08
N LEU A 222 -53.55 -13.42 8.29
CA LEU A 222 -53.22 -14.28 9.42
C LEU A 222 -54.44 -14.41 10.34
N GLY A 223 -54.83 -15.63 10.69
CA GLY A 223 -55.87 -15.88 11.69
C GLY A 223 -55.41 -15.50 13.11
N SER A 224 -56.37 -15.22 13.99
CA SER A 224 -56.17 -15.12 15.46
C SER A 224 -55.48 -13.85 16.01
N LYS A 225 -55.96 -12.65 15.60
CA LYS A 225 -55.52 -11.34 16.16
C LYS A 225 -53.99 -11.14 16.17
N LEU A 226 -53.27 -11.78 15.24
CA LEU A 226 -51.83 -11.61 15.14
C LEU A 226 -51.51 -10.22 14.60
N LYS A 227 -50.76 -9.44 15.37
CA LYS A 227 -50.23 -8.14 14.97
C LYS A 227 -48.79 -8.30 14.52
N TYR A 228 -48.49 -7.87 13.30
CA TYR A 228 -47.11 -7.73 12.85
C TYR A 228 -46.49 -6.51 13.52
N VAL A 229 -45.43 -6.72 14.30
CA VAL A 229 -44.61 -5.67 14.86
C VAL A 229 -43.34 -5.59 14.01
N PRO A 230 -43.21 -4.59 13.13
CA PRO A 230 -41.96 -4.41 12.39
C PRO A 230 -40.85 -4.06 13.37
N LEU A 231 -39.72 -4.76 13.25
CA LEU A 231 -38.45 -4.36 13.84
C LEU A 231 -37.74 -3.55 12.77
N ASP A 232 -38.20 -2.32 12.58
CA ASP A 232 -37.73 -1.44 11.52
C ASP A 232 -36.37 -0.84 11.94
N MET A 233 -35.31 -1.63 11.83
CA MET A 233 -33.95 -1.08 11.90
C MET A 233 -33.66 -0.42 10.55
N LYS A 234 -33.90 0.89 10.45
CA LYS A 234 -33.58 1.62 9.23
C LYS A 234 -32.05 1.63 9.06
N PRO A 235 -31.52 1.33 7.87
CA PRO A 235 -30.09 1.48 7.59
C PRO A 235 -29.54 2.89 7.88
N ALA A 236 -30.40 3.91 7.84
CA ALA A 236 -30.07 5.28 8.23
C ALA A 236 -29.79 5.41 9.75
N ASP A 237 -30.50 4.66 10.60
CA ASP A 237 -30.31 4.67 12.06
C ASP A 237 -29.02 3.95 12.46
N LEU A 238 -28.49 3.08 11.58
CA LEU A 238 -27.24 2.36 11.79
C LEU A 238 -25.99 3.13 11.37
N GLN A 239 -26.13 4.34 10.79
CA GLN A 239 -25.02 5.21 10.36
C GLN A 239 -23.93 4.51 9.53
N PHE A 240 -24.24 3.39 8.86
CA PHE A 240 -23.23 2.58 8.16
C PHE A 240 -22.49 3.34 7.05
N LEU A 241 -23.13 4.33 6.44
CA LEU A 241 -22.50 5.17 5.42
C LEU A 241 -21.51 6.16 6.04
N GLU A 242 -21.83 6.73 7.20
CA GLU A 242 -20.95 7.65 7.92
C GLU A 242 -19.72 6.91 8.46
N THR A 243 -19.90 5.74 9.08
CA THR A 243 -18.79 4.88 9.51
C THR A 243 -17.90 4.50 8.33
N GLN A 244 -18.48 4.08 7.19
CA GLN A 244 -17.69 3.72 6.01
C GLN A 244 -16.88 4.89 5.42
N LYS A 245 -17.46 6.11 5.42
CA LYS A 245 -16.74 7.33 4.99
C LYS A 245 -15.62 7.67 5.96
N PHE A 246 -15.87 7.56 7.27
CA PHE A 246 -14.87 7.80 8.30
C PHE A 246 -13.70 6.81 8.19
N ASP A 247 -13.98 5.51 8.10
CA ASP A 247 -12.97 4.44 7.94
C ASP A 247 -12.12 4.68 6.69
N THR A 248 -12.75 5.06 5.58
CA THR A 248 -12.04 5.36 4.33
C THR A 248 -11.09 6.55 4.50
N THR A 249 -11.53 7.60 5.18
CA THR A 249 -10.73 8.80 5.44
C THR A 249 -9.57 8.51 6.39
N GLN A 250 -9.80 7.70 7.43
CA GLN A 250 -8.79 7.27 8.38
C GLN A 250 -7.71 6.43 7.71
N ILE A 251 -8.09 5.45 6.88
CA ILE A 251 -7.13 4.61 6.14
C ILE A 251 -6.35 5.44 5.10
N ALA A 252 -7.01 6.38 4.42
CA ALA A 252 -6.31 7.29 3.50
C ALA A 252 -5.28 8.17 4.24
N ARG A 253 -5.65 8.70 5.41
CA ARG A 253 -4.74 9.46 6.30
C ARG A 253 -3.56 8.59 6.75
N LEU A 254 -3.83 7.37 7.17
CA LEU A 254 -2.81 6.41 7.61
C LEU A 254 -1.78 6.13 6.51
N LEU A 255 -2.23 6.00 5.27
CA LEU A 255 -1.37 5.77 4.11
C LEU A 255 -0.70 7.05 3.58
N GLY A 256 -1.06 8.23 4.10
CA GLY A 256 -0.56 9.53 3.63
C GLY A 256 -1.08 9.94 2.25
N ILE A 257 -2.15 9.33 1.76
CA ILE A 257 -2.62 9.56 0.38
C ILE A 257 -3.74 10.61 0.38
N PRO A 258 -3.61 11.72 -0.37
CA PRO A 258 -4.70 12.67 -0.57
C PRO A 258 -5.98 12.00 -1.10
N ALA A 259 -7.12 12.41 -0.59
CA ALA A 259 -8.43 11.85 -0.99
C ALA A 259 -8.71 11.98 -2.50
N SER A 260 -8.21 13.04 -3.13
CA SER A 260 -8.30 13.26 -4.59
C SER A 260 -7.59 12.17 -5.39
N ILE A 261 -6.45 11.68 -4.93
CA ILE A 261 -5.67 10.60 -5.57
C ILE A 261 -6.33 9.23 -5.32
N MET A 262 -6.97 9.07 -4.16
CA MET A 262 -7.77 7.90 -3.82
C MET A 262 -9.09 7.80 -4.59
N LEU A 263 -9.44 8.82 -5.39
CA LEU A 263 -10.73 8.95 -6.07
C LEU A 263 -11.93 8.87 -5.10
N ALA A 264 -11.72 9.33 -3.86
CA ALA A 264 -12.77 9.42 -2.86
C ALA A 264 -13.48 10.77 -2.98
N ALA A 265 -14.82 10.77 -2.94
CA ALA A 265 -15.58 12.01 -2.92
C ALA A 265 -15.30 12.76 -1.61
N VAL A 266 -14.84 14.00 -1.72
CA VAL A 266 -14.69 14.91 -0.58
C VAL A 266 -15.95 15.79 -0.57
N ASP A 267 -16.88 15.50 0.34
CA ASP A 267 -18.12 16.27 0.46
C ASP A 267 -17.79 17.75 0.74
N GLY A 268 -18.29 18.66 -0.10
CA GLY A 268 -18.17 20.11 0.09
C GLY A 268 -16.83 20.75 -0.29
N SER A 269 -15.87 20.01 -0.87
CA SER A 269 -14.61 20.62 -1.30
C SER A 269 -14.73 21.26 -2.70
N ASN A 270 -14.60 22.58 -2.75
CA ASN A 270 -14.29 23.31 -3.99
C ASN A 270 -12.81 23.07 -4.35
N LEU A 271 -12.46 21.87 -4.80
CA LEU A 271 -11.11 21.56 -5.28
C LEU A 271 -10.85 22.34 -6.57
N THR A 272 -10.11 23.44 -6.47
CA THR A 272 -9.54 24.12 -7.63
C THR A 272 -8.31 23.36 -8.13
N TYR A 273 -7.96 23.52 -9.42
CA TYR A 273 -6.77 22.88 -10.01
C TYR A 273 -5.49 23.16 -9.23
N SER A 274 -5.29 24.39 -8.74
CA SER A 274 -4.11 24.77 -7.95
C SER A 274 -4.01 24.01 -6.62
N ASN A 275 -5.14 23.73 -5.95
CA ASN A 275 -5.15 22.96 -4.70
C ASN A 275 -4.79 21.48 -4.95
N ILE A 276 -5.15 20.95 -6.13
CA ILE A 276 -4.82 19.58 -6.52
C ILE A 276 -3.31 19.46 -6.75
N GLU A 277 -2.70 20.37 -7.51
CA GLU A 277 -1.25 20.35 -7.78
C GLU A 277 -0.41 20.43 -6.50
N GLN A 278 -0.80 21.28 -5.55
CA GLN A 278 -0.14 21.33 -4.23
C GLN A 278 -0.27 20.00 -3.48
N SER A 279 -1.44 19.37 -3.52
CA SER A 279 -1.64 18.05 -2.88
C SER A 279 -0.75 16.96 -3.48
N TRP A 280 -0.46 17.01 -4.79
CA TRP A 280 0.48 16.09 -5.43
C TRP A 280 1.92 16.30 -4.98
N ILE A 281 2.33 17.56 -4.79
CA ILE A 281 3.66 17.91 -4.27
C ILE A 281 3.80 17.39 -2.84
N GLU A 282 2.84 17.68 -1.96
CA GLU A 282 2.85 17.19 -0.58
C GLU A 282 2.88 15.65 -0.51
N PHE A 283 2.13 14.99 -1.40
CA PHE A 283 2.14 13.53 -1.49
C PHE A 283 3.52 12.98 -1.88
N ALA A 284 4.19 13.60 -2.86
CA ALA A 284 5.53 13.22 -3.25
C ALA A 284 6.54 13.45 -2.12
N ASP A 285 6.56 14.65 -1.56
CA ASP A 285 7.58 15.10 -0.60
C ASP A 285 7.47 14.42 0.76
N TYR A 286 6.25 14.16 1.27
CA TYR A 286 6.07 13.60 2.60
C TYR A 286 5.76 12.11 2.62
N THR A 287 5.07 11.59 1.59
CA THR A 287 4.61 10.20 1.60
C THR A 287 5.50 9.32 0.73
N LEU A 288 5.66 9.66 -0.55
CA LEU A 288 6.43 8.83 -1.46
C LEU A 288 7.93 8.85 -1.12
N ALA A 289 8.46 9.99 -0.68
CA ALA A 289 9.85 10.14 -0.26
C ALA A 289 10.26 9.16 0.86
N ALA A 290 9.34 8.82 1.78
CA ALA A 290 9.62 7.88 2.86
C ALA A 290 9.93 6.47 2.35
N TYR A 291 9.28 6.04 1.27
CA TYR A 291 9.56 4.74 0.64
C TYR A 291 10.74 4.83 -0.34
N ALA A 292 10.80 5.92 -1.11
CA ALA A 292 11.84 6.16 -2.08
C ALA A 292 13.23 6.26 -1.43
N GLY A 293 13.34 6.96 -0.30
CA GLY A 293 14.60 7.13 0.44
C GLY A 293 15.17 5.79 0.91
N GLU A 294 14.35 4.89 1.47
CA GLU A 294 14.82 3.55 1.88
C GLU A 294 15.31 2.71 0.69
N ILE A 295 14.69 2.88 -0.49
CA ILE A 295 15.11 2.21 -1.73
C ILE A 295 16.39 2.86 -2.29
N GLU A 296 16.53 4.18 -2.21
CA GLU A 296 17.76 4.91 -2.57
C GLU A 296 18.92 4.45 -1.70
N GLU A 297 18.72 4.35 -0.37
CA GLU A 297 19.73 3.84 0.57
C GLU A 297 20.16 2.40 0.25
N LEU A 298 19.21 1.53 -0.12
CA LEU A 298 19.52 0.19 -0.61
C LEU A 298 20.46 0.26 -1.82
N PHE A 299 20.14 1.07 -2.83
CA PHE A 299 20.99 1.19 -4.01
C PHE A 299 22.33 1.88 -3.72
N ASN A 300 22.35 2.89 -2.86
CA ASN A 300 23.57 3.58 -2.42
C ASN A 300 24.58 2.60 -1.79
N ARG A 301 24.10 1.59 -1.07
CA ARG A 301 24.93 0.52 -0.50
C ARG A 301 25.52 -0.42 -1.55
N LEU A 302 24.84 -0.59 -2.69
CA LEU A 302 25.23 -1.49 -3.78
C LEU A 302 26.10 -0.80 -4.84
N LEU A 303 26.00 0.51 -4.95
CA LEU A 303 26.76 1.29 -5.92
C LEU A 303 28.22 1.49 -5.48
N PRO A 304 29.14 1.68 -6.44
CA PRO A 304 30.52 2.05 -6.15
C PRO A 304 30.60 3.35 -5.35
N ARG A 305 31.61 3.46 -4.47
CA ARG A 305 31.82 4.67 -3.64
C ARG A 305 31.82 5.95 -4.48
N GLY A 306 31.20 6.99 -3.93
CA GLY A 306 31.07 8.30 -4.58
C GLY A 306 29.96 8.36 -5.65
N ARG A 307 29.14 7.31 -5.78
CA ARG A 307 27.88 7.35 -6.52
C ARG A 307 26.70 7.19 -5.57
N THR A 308 25.61 7.86 -5.88
CA THR A 308 24.32 7.70 -5.16
C THR A 308 23.20 7.53 -6.16
N ALA A 309 22.23 6.67 -5.86
CA ALA A 309 20.97 6.58 -6.57
C ALA A 309 20.00 7.64 -6.05
N ALA A 310 19.25 8.27 -6.94
CA ALA A 310 18.19 9.21 -6.59
C ALA A 310 17.01 9.06 -7.55
N PHE A 311 15.79 9.07 -7.01
CA PHE A 311 14.56 9.09 -7.80
C PHE A 311 14.35 10.46 -8.45
N ASP A 312 13.86 10.45 -9.69
CA ASP A 312 13.53 11.67 -10.44
C ASP A 312 12.09 12.09 -10.19
N TRP A 313 11.90 13.00 -9.23
CA TRP A 313 10.59 13.55 -8.90
C TRP A 313 10.05 14.52 -9.95
N ASP A 314 10.92 15.17 -10.73
CA ASP A 314 10.51 16.10 -11.79
C ASP A 314 9.75 15.36 -12.90
N SER A 315 10.14 14.12 -13.18
CA SER A 315 9.45 13.28 -14.16
C SER A 315 8.00 12.93 -13.78
N SER A 316 7.70 12.90 -12.47
CA SER A 316 6.35 12.65 -11.95
C SER A 316 5.41 13.84 -12.14
N ARG A 317 5.99 15.05 -12.11
CA ARG A 317 5.28 16.30 -12.33
C ARG A 317 4.93 16.39 -13.81
N ARG A 318 3.76 15.87 -14.16
CA ARG A 318 3.10 16.18 -15.44
C ARG A 318 2.64 17.64 -15.40
N ALA A 319 3.59 18.57 -15.42
CA ALA A 319 3.32 19.98 -15.57
C ALA A 319 2.58 20.19 -16.90
N ASN A 320 1.66 21.16 -16.90
CA ASN A 320 1.08 21.64 -18.14
C ASN A 320 2.21 21.99 -19.11
N MET A 321 2.06 21.57 -20.37
CA MET A 321 3.03 21.82 -21.44
C MET A 321 3.41 23.31 -21.52
N ALA A 322 2.45 24.21 -21.25
CA ALA A 322 2.69 25.65 -21.19
C ALA A 322 3.68 26.05 -20.08
N ASP A 323 3.49 25.57 -18.86
CA ASP A 323 4.37 25.91 -17.72
C ASP A 323 5.77 25.31 -17.90
N ARG A 324 5.85 24.10 -18.46
CA ARG A 324 7.13 23.44 -18.77
C ARG A 324 7.94 24.23 -19.81
N PHE A 325 7.30 24.67 -20.89
CA PHE A 325 7.96 25.49 -21.90
C PHE A 325 8.33 26.89 -21.39
N ASN A 326 7.49 27.49 -20.55
CA ASN A 326 7.84 28.75 -19.89
C ASN A 326 9.07 28.60 -18.99
N ALA A 327 9.16 27.51 -18.22
CA ALA A 327 10.33 27.22 -17.39
C ALA A 327 11.60 27.04 -18.22
N TYR A 328 11.54 26.31 -19.35
CA TYR A 328 12.68 26.19 -20.26
C TYR A 328 13.09 27.53 -20.87
N LYS A 329 12.13 28.36 -21.28
CA LYS A 329 12.40 29.71 -21.79
C LYS A 329 13.16 30.54 -20.75
N THR A 330 12.68 30.58 -19.51
CA THR A 330 13.35 31.29 -18.41
C THR A 330 14.73 30.71 -18.12
N ALA A 331 14.91 29.40 -18.20
CA ALA A 331 16.21 28.74 -17.99
C ALA A 331 17.24 29.09 -19.07
N ILE A 332 16.81 29.11 -20.33
CA ILE A 332 17.64 29.53 -21.47
C ILE A 332 17.99 31.03 -21.36
N GLU A 333 17.00 31.88 -21.04
CA GLU A 333 17.21 33.32 -20.85
C GLU A 333 18.17 33.63 -19.69
N ALA A 334 18.12 32.83 -18.61
CA ALA A 334 19.04 32.94 -17.48
C ALA A 334 20.44 32.37 -17.76
N GLY A 335 20.64 31.69 -18.90
CA GLY A 335 21.94 31.24 -19.39
C GLY A 335 22.53 30.01 -18.69
N TRP A 336 21.76 29.30 -17.86
CA TRP A 336 22.22 28.06 -17.22
C TRP A 336 21.78 26.79 -17.95
N MET A 337 20.94 26.91 -18.98
CA MET A 337 20.49 25.78 -19.81
C MET A 337 20.60 26.10 -21.30
N ASP A 338 21.11 25.17 -22.10
CA ASP A 338 21.17 25.27 -23.56
C ASP A 338 19.95 24.61 -24.25
N VAL A 339 19.69 25.00 -25.50
CA VAL A 339 18.64 24.42 -26.34
C VAL A 339 18.85 22.92 -26.55
N ASN A 340 20.10 22.46 -26.69
CA ASN A 340 20.36 21.02 -26.82
C ASN A 340 20.07 20.24 -25.54
N GLU A 341 20.24 20.85 -24.37
CA GLU A 341 19.89 20.23 -23.08
C GLU A 341 18.38 20.12 -22.91
N VAL A 342 17.61 21.15 -23.32
CA VAL A 342 16.15 21.07 -23.38
C VAL A 342 15.70 19.96 -24.33
N ARG A 343 16.34 19.84 -25.50
CA ARG A 343 16.01 18.78 -26.47
C ARG A 343 16.33 17.39 -25.93
N ALA A 344 17.47 17.21 -25.25
CA ALA A 344 17.80 15.95 -24.59
C ALA A 344 16.75 15.57 -23.53
N ARG A 345 16.27 16.54 -22.72
CA ARG A 345 15.18 16.31 -21.75
C ARG A 345 13.86 15.93 -22.40
N GLU A 346 13.56 16.47 -23.59
CA GLU A 346 12.38 16.13 -24.38
C GLU A 346 12.57 14.90 -25.29
N ALA A 347 13.68 14.16 -25.12
CA ALA A 347 14.05 13.00 -25.95
C ALA A 347 14.11 13.30 -27.46
N LEU A 348 14.53 14.52 -27.83
CA LEU A 348 14.73 14.98 -29.19
C LEU A 348 16.22 14.97 -29.56
N PRO A 349 16.57 14.67 -30.82
CA PRO A 349 17.96 14.72 -31.29
C PRO A 349 18.50 16.16 -31.19
N PRO A 350 19.80 16.36 -30.91
CA PRO A 350 20.40 17.70 -30.83
C PRO A 350 20.26 18.46 -32.15
N LEU A 351 20.21 19.79 -32.11
CA LEU A 351 20.09 20.63 -33.32
C LEU A 351 21.40 20.70 -34.11
N ILE A 352 22.54 20.60 -33.42
CA ILE A 352 23.87 20.51 -34.01
C ILE A 352 24.45 19.18 -33.54
N ALA A 353 24.70 18.26 -34.46
CA ALA A 353 25.43 17.04 -34.13
C ALA A 353 26.82 17.45 -33.62
N ALA A 354 27.25 16.91 -32.47
CA ALA A 354 28.65 17.01 -32.08
C ALA A 354 29.52 16.50 -33.24
N PRO A 355 30.66 17.14 -33.57
CA PRO A 355 31.53 16.65 -34.62
C PRO A 355 31.88 15.20 -34.33
N GLN A 356 31.55 14.30 -35.26
CA GLN A 356 31.93 12.90 -35.10
C GLN A 356 33.46 12.83 -34.99
N PRO A 357 34.02 12.05 -34.05
CA PRO A 357 35.46 11.81 -34.07
C PRO A 357 35.79 11.22 -35.45
N GLU A 358 36.68 11.89 -36.18
CA GLU A 358 37.15 11.44 -37.48
C GLU A 358 37.63 9.98 -37.37
N PRO A 359 37.33 9.10 -38.35
CA PRO A 359 37.85 7.75 -38.36
C PRO A 359 39.37 7.82 -38.24
N GLN A 360 39.94 7.25 -37.18
CA GLN A 360 41.39 7.10 -37.08
C GLN A 360 41.84 6.25 -38.27
N GLU A 361 42.53 6.86 -39.23
CA GLU A 361 43.25 6.13 -40.27
C GLU A 361 44.20 5.15 -39.58
N GLN A 362 43.93 3.86 -39.76
CA GLN A 362 44.84 2.81 -39.31
C GLN A 362 46.17 3.00 -40.05
N PRO A 363 47.33 2.93 -39.38
CA PRO A 363 48.61 2.97 -40.06
C PRO A 363 48.68 1.80 -41.04
N GLN A 364 48.90 2.09 -42.32
CA GLN A 364 49.20 1.06 -43.32
C GLN A 364 50.42 0.25 -42.86
N GLU A 365 50.24 -1.05 -42.66
CA GLU A 365 51.34 -1.99 -42.47
C GLU A 365 52.28 -1.87 -43.67
N GLN A 366 53.49 -1.35 -43.43
CA GLN A 366 54.54 -1.38 -44.42
C GLN A 366 54.96 -2.84 -44.62
N GLU A 367 54.64 -3.40 -45.79
CA GLU A 367 55.24 -4.63 -46.28
C GLU A 367 56.77 -4.46 -46.35
N THR A 368 57.49 -4.93 -45.34
CA THR A 368 58.91 -5.22 -45.49
C THR A 368 59.07 -6.46 -46.35
N GLN A 369 59.29 -6.22 -47.65
CA GLN A 369 59.95 -7.17 -48.54
C GLN A 369 61.35 -7.45 -47.97
N ASN A 370 61.60 -8.69 -47.54
CA ASN A 370 62.96 -9.20 -47.37
C ASN A 370 63.21 -10.24 -48.47
N GLU A 371 64.00 -9.82 -49.46
CA GLU A 371 64.76 -10.72 -50.33
C GLU A 371 65.86 -11.41 -49.52
N ALA A 372 65.90 -12.74 -49.58
CA ALA A 372 67.12 -13.56 -49.57
C ALA A 372 66.77 -15.00 -50.00
#